data_AF-B2BGE2-F1
#
_entry.id   AF-B2BGE2-F1
#
_cell.length_a   1.000
_cell.length_b   1.000
_cell.length_c   1.000
_cell.angle_alpha   90.00
_cell.angle_beta   90.00
_cell.angle_gamma   90.00
#
_symmetry.space_group_name_H-M   'P 1'
#
loop_
_entity.id
_entity.type
_entity.pdbx_description
1 polymer ?
#
loop_
_entity_poly.entity_id
_entity_poly.type
_entity_poly.pdbx_seq_one_letter_code
_entity_poly.pdbx_strand_id
1 'polypeptide(L)'
;WIPSNIWVGVGQMTKKDVVFPLAPVYKKAGIDYRQALAVSIHPNGKADSDASYLVIESTEEATKGQTEELTYDYLINATGPKLNFDATPGLGNGKGDLGEHTVSVCTAGHAVHANDELAKVFEKAKAGERQKLLVGTGHGMRTCQGAAFEYIFNIEHEARKAGVRDMLDIKWISNEAFLGDFGMGGLHMKVGGYAVSSKLFAESLYAERDVDWIIGAHVNKVEPGKVHYELLDGTMGEEEFDFAML
;
A
#
# COMPACT_ATOMS: atom_id res chain seq x y z
N TRP A 1 -5.41 12.27 -1.57
CA TRP A 1 -5.23 11.69 -2.91
C TRP A 1 -4.32 10.49 -2.78
N ILE A 2 -4.91 9.28 -2.80
CA ILE A 2 -4.20 8.02 -2.48
C ILE A 2 -3.01 7.72 -3.42
N PRO A 3 -3.10 7.94 -4.75
CA PRO A 3 -1.98 7.65 -5.65
C PRO A 3 -0.68 8.41 -5.32
N SER A 4 -0.77 9.59 -4.69
CA SER A 4 0.43 10.35 -4.32
C SER A 4 1.14 9.85 -3.07
N ASN A 5 0.60 8.88 -2.33
CA ASN A 5 1.24 8.38 -1.11
C ASN A 5 2.63 7.77 -1.39
N ILE A 6 2.83 7.16 -2.55
CA ILE A 6 4.15 6.66 -2.98
C ILE A 6 5.20 7.78 -3.15
N TRP A 7 4.79 8.99 -3.50
CA TRP A 7 5.66 10.18 -3.58
C TRP A 7 5.93 10.77 -2.20
N VAL A 8 4.95 10.70 -1.30
CA VAL A 8 5.14 11.01 0.13
C VAL A 8 6.14 10.03 0.76
N GLY A 9 6.07 8.74 0.40
CA GLY A 9 6.94 7.68 0.91
C GLY A 9 8.42 7.84 0.57
N VAL A 10 8.76 8.64 -0.44
CA VAL A 10 10.15 8.98 -0.78
C VAL A 10 10.50 10.45 -0.51
N GLY A 11 9.62 11.18 0.18
CA GLY A 11 9.87 12.57 0.57
C GLY A 11 9.74 13.61 -0.55
N GLN A 12 9.23 13.22 -1.73
CA GLN A 12 8.98 14.13 -2.86
C GLN A 12 7.71 14.99 -2.67
N MET A 13 6.78 14.53 -1.82
CA MET A 13 5.60 15.26 -1.41
C MET A 13 5.43 15.21 0.11
N THR A 14 4.73 16.18 0.69
CA THR A 14 4.36 16.15 2.11
C THR A 14 2.94 15.62 2.29
N LYS A 15 2.62 15.15 3.50
CA LYS A 15 1.25 14.75 3.86
C LYS A 15 0.22 15.85 3.56
N LYS A 16 0.59 17.12 3.75
CA LYS A 16 -0.30 18.28 3.52
C LYS A 16 -0.65 18.47 2.05
N ASP A 17 0.23 18.05 1.13
CA ASP A 17 0.00 18.18 -0.31
C ASP A 17 -1.04 17.16 -0.81
N VAL A 18 -1.27 16.09 -0.05
CA VAL A 18 -2.13 14.98 -0.46
C VAL A 18 -3.41 14.83 0.36
N VAL A 19 -3.63 15.69 1.37
CA VAL A 19 -4.85 15.69 2.19
C VAL A 19 -5.51 17.06 2.21
N PHE A 20 -6.84 17.09 2.32
CA PHE A 20 -7.60 18.33 2.49
C PHE A 20 -8.87 18.05 3.31
N PRO A 21 -9.40 19.05 4.03
CA PRO A 21 -10.61 18.88 4.81
C PRO A 21 -11.85 18.73 3.92
N LEU A 22 -12.65 17.69 4.16
CA LEU A 22 -13.83 17.36 3.35
C LEU A 22 -15.03 18.24 3.66
N ALA A 23 -15.30 18.53 4.94
CA ALA A 23 -16.46 19.29 5.40
C ALA A 23 -16.73 20.61 4.62
N PRO A 24 -15.74 21.52 4.42
CA PRO A 24 -15.99 22.74 3.65
C PRO A 24 -16.32 22.50 2.18
N VAL A 25 -15.77 21.43 1.58
CA VAL A 25 -16.01 21.07 0.17
C VAL A 25 -17.45 20.57 0.00
N TYR A 26 -17.88 19.61 0.83
CA TYR A 26 -19.24 19.08 0.79
C TYR A 26 -20.29 20.14 1.13
N LYS A 27 -20.02 21.00 2.13
CA LYS A 27 -20.90 22.13 2.47
C LYS A 27 -21.12 23.06 1.28
N LYS A 28 -20.08 23.38 0.51
CA LYS A 28 -20.20 24.22 -0.70
C LYS A 28 -21.06 23.57 -1.78
N ALA A 29 -21.05 22.24 -1.85
CA ALA A 29 -21.86 21.46 -2.78
C ALA A 29 -23.29 21.19 -2.27
N GLY A 30 -23.66 21.65 -1.07
CA GLY A 30 -24.97 21.40 -0.48
C GLY A 30 -25.19 19.94 -0.04
N ILE A 31 -24.11 19.20 0.21
CA ILE A 31 -24.15 17.80 0.63
C ILE A 31 -24.01 17.72 2.16
N ASP A 32 -24.91 16.99 2.82
CA ASP A 32 -24.77 16.65 4.23
C ASP A 32 -23.56 15.73 4.43
N TYR A 33 -22.63 16.16 5.26
CA TYR A 33 -21.37 15.46 5.53
C TYR A 33 -21.30 15.13 7.02
N ARG A 34 -21.15 13.83 7.32
CA ARG A 34 -20.97 13.31 8.67
C ARG A 34 -19.57 12.71 8.82
N GLN A 35 -18.76 13.25 9.73
CA GLN A 35 -17.45 12.69 10.08
C GLN A 35 -17.64 11.53 11.08
N ALA A 36 -18.04 10.38 10.56
CA ALA A 36 -18.42 9.22 11.36
C ALA A 36 -17.98 7.90 10.70
N LEU A 37 -17.89 6.84 11.51
CA LEU A 37 -17.70 5.47 11.07
C LEU A 37 -19.08 4.80 10.91
N ALA A 38 -19.38 4.24 9.74
CA ALA A 38 -20.56 3.39 9.58
C ALA A 38 -20.30 2.02 10.21
N VAL A 39 -21.09 1.66 11.24
CA VAL A 39 -20.88 0.43 12.03
C VAL A 39 -21.76 -0.72 11.59
N SER A 40 -22.97 -0.45 11.10
CA SER A 40 -23.87 -1.48 10.58
C SER A 40 -24.82 -0.94 9.51
N ILE A 41 -25.22 -1.82 8.60
CA ILE A 41 -26.16 -1.55 7.51
C ILE A 41 -27.36 -2.48 7.69
N HIS A 42 -28.55 -1.91 7.74
CA HIS A 42 -29.82 -2.61 7.95
C HIS A 42 -30.76 -2.37 6.77
N PRO A 43 -30.61 -3.13 5.66
CA PRO A 43 -31.36 -2.88 4.44
C PRO A 43 -32.85 -3.23 4.58
N ASN A 44 -33.20 -4.16 5.47
CA ASN A 44 -34.57 -4.63 5.67
C ASN A 44 -35.30 -3.91 6.83
N GLY A 45 -34.74 -2.81 7.33
CA GLY A 45 -35.28 -2.10 8.47
C GLY A 45 -35.27 -2.90 9.78
N LYS A 46 -36.32 -2.74 10.57
CA LYS A 46 -36.51 -3.26 11.94
C LYS A 46 -37.82 -4.04 12.04
N ALA A 47 -38.07 -4.63 13.20
CA ALA A 47 -39.30 -5.39 13.45
C ALA A 47 -40.60 -4.55 13.27
N ASP A 48 -40.51 -3.23 13.42
CA ASP A 48 -41.63 -2.28 13.39
C ASP A 48 -41.59 -1.32 12.18
N SER A 49 -40.62 -1.44 11.28
CA SER A 49 -40.47 -0.57 10.12
C SER A 49 -39.64 -1.21 9.02
N ASP A 50 -40.13 -1.19 7.78
CA ASP A 50 -39.39 -1.67 6.60
C ASP A 50 -38.33 -0.65 6.10
N ALA A 51 -38.21 0.52 6.74
CA ALA A 51 -37.29 1.56 6.30
C ALA A 51 -35.83 1.15 6.51
N SER A 52 -35.05 1.11 5.42
CA SER A 52 -33.61 0.84 5.47
C SER A 52 -32.87 1.93 6.25
N TYR A 53 -31.91 1.52 7.07
CA TYR A 53 -31.09 2.45 7.85
C TYR A 53 -29.64 1.98 8.00
N LEU A 54 -28.75 2.91 8.32
CA LEU A 54 -27.40 2.62 8.79
C LEU A 54 -27.21 3.17 10.20
N VAL A 55 -26.34 2.53 10.98
CA VAL A 55 -25.86 3.07 12.24
C VAL A 55 -24.48 3.65 11.99
N ILE A 56 -24.27 4.89 12.42
CA ILE A 56 -22.98 5.56 12.40
C ILE A 56 -22.52 5.86 13.83
N GLU A 57 -21.21 5.91 14.03
CA GLU A 57 -20.56 6.34 15.26
C GLU A 57 -19.65 7.55 14.94
N SER A 58 -19.89 8.67 15.61
CA SER A 58 -19.14 9.90 15.36
C SER A 58 -17.66 9.73 15.68
N THR A 59 -16.82 10.22 14.77
CA THR A 59 -15.35 10.26 14.90
C THR A 59 -14.82 11.67 15.15
N GLU A 60 -15.69 12.67 15.14
CA GLU A 60 -15.34 14.04 15.54
C GLU A 60 -15.02 14.10 17.03
N GLU A 61 -14.01 14.88 17.40
CA GLU A 61 -13.55 14.96 18.79
C GLU A 61 -14.66 15.40 19.77
N ALA A 62 -15.53 16.32 19.35
CA ALA A 62 -16.60 16.86 20.20
C ALA A 62 -17.74 15.86 20.50
N THR A 63 -17.98 14.91 19.59
CA THR A 63 -19.10 13.97 19.65
C THR A 63 -18.64 12.52 19.55
N LYS A 64 -17.36 12.27 19.84
CA LYS A 64 -16.72 10.96 19.65
C LYS A 64 -17.48 9.84 20.36
N GLY A 65 -17.78 8.77 19.63
CA GLY A 65 -18.50 7.60 20.16
C GLY A 65 -20.02 7.77 20.25
N GLN A 66 -20.58 8.93 19.92
CA GLN A 66 -22.03 9.09 19.81
C GLN A 66 -22.55 8.33 18.59
N THR A 67 -23.63 7.58 18.79
CA THR A 67 -24.25 6.79 17.72
C THR A 67 -25.50 7.47 17.19
N GLU A 68 -25.73 7.32 15.89
CA GLU A 68 -26.90 7.85 15.19
C GLU A 68 -27.41 6.83 14.18
N GLU A 69 -28.73 6.75 14.03
CA GLU A 69 -29.38 5.99 12.97
C GLU A 69 -29.79 6.93 11.84
N LEU A 70 -29.40 6.59 10.62
CA LEU A 70 -29.74 7.34 9.41
C LEU A 70 -30.54 6.45 8.47
N THR A 71 -31.75 6.87 8.12
CA THR A 71 -32.53 6.19 7.09
C THR A 71 -32.04 6.57 5.69
N TYR A 72 -32.19 5.65 4.73
CA TYR A 72 -31.84 5.90 3.33
C TYR A 72 -32.80 5.20 2.37
N ASP A 73 -32.97 5.78 1.18
CA ASP A 73 -33.64 5.12 0.06
C ASP A 73 -32.64 4.31 -0.80
N TYR A 74 -31.42 4.83 -0.94
CA TYR A 74 -30.34 4.22 -1.70
C TYR A 74 -29.03 4.30 -0.92
N LEU A 75 -28.24 3.22 -0.99
CA LEU A 75 -26.92 3.14 -0.36
C LEU A 75 -25.84 2.89 -1.41
N ILE A 76 -24.84 3.77 -1.43
CA ILE A 76 -23.60 3.56 -2.19
C ILE A 76 -22.50 3.20 -1.19
N ASN A 77 -22.04 1.95 -1.23
CA ASN A 77 -20.91 1.51 -0.41
C ASN A 77 -19.58 1.78 -1.14
N ALA A 78 -18.83 2.76 -0.64
CA ALA A 78 -17.54 3.18 -1.18
C ALA A 78 -16.45 3.28 -0.08
N THR A 79 -16.46 2.36 0.90
CA THR A 79 -15.54 2.40 2.06
C THR A 79 -14.07 2.09 1.73
N GLY A 80 -13.79 1.61 0.51
CA GLY A 80 -12.45 1.25 0.09
C GLY A 80 -11.95 -0.06 0.73
N PRO A 81 -10.63 -0.33 0.67
CA PRO A 81 -10.08 -1.59 1.15
C PRO A 81 -9.86 -1.60 2.67
N LYS A 82 -10.19 -2.72 3.31
CA LYS A 82 -9.64 -3.07 4.63
C LYS A 82 -8.19 -3.53 4.46
N LEU A 83 -7.25 -2.85 5.11
CA LEU A 83 -5.85 -3.26 5.12
C LEU A 83 -5.67 -4.47 6.06
N ASN A 84 -5.84 -5.67 5.49
CA ASN A 84 -5.82 -6.93 6.21
C ASN A 84 -4.38 -7.39 6.53
N PHE A 85 -3.63 -6.62 7.32
CA PHE A 85 -2.24 -6.96 7.68
C PHE A 85 -2.14 -8.18 8.59
N ASP A 86 -3.19 -8.47 9.36
CA ASP A 86 -3.33 -9.66 10.20
C ASP A 86 -3.36 -11.00 9.43
N ALA A 87 -3.55 -10.97 8.11
CA ALA A 87 -3.39 -12.16 7.27
C ALA A 87 -1.95 -12.68 7.21
N THR A 88 -0.96 -11.82 7.49
CA THR A 88 0.45 -12.17 7.50
C THR A 88 1.01 -11.85 8.89
N PRO A 89 1.26 -12.86 9.75
CA PRO A 89 1.89 -12.67 11.04
C PRO A 89 3.15 -11.79 10.95
N GLY A 90 3.22 -10.74 11.78
CA GLY A 90 4.31 -9.78 11.83
C GLY A 90 4.15 -8.54 10.93
N LEU A 91 3.22 -8.54 9.97
CA LEU A 91 2.98 -7.40 9.06
C LEU A 91 2.16 -6.28 9.72
N GLY A 92 1.29 -6.60 10.68
CA GLY A 92 0.46 -5.63 11.39
C GLY A 92 -0.85 -6.24 11.87
N ASN A 93 -1.91 -5.42 11.95
CA ASN A 93 -3.25 -5.85 12.38
C ASN A 93 -4.34 -5.57 11.33
N GLY A 94 -5.51 -6.18 11.51
CA GLY A 94 -6.67 -6.00 10.63
C GLY A 94 -7.36 -4.63 10.73
N LYS A 95 -6.88 -3.72 11.57
CA LYS A 95 -7.36 -2.31 11.62
C LYS A 95 -6.51 -1.40 10.72
N GLY A 96 -5.48 -1.95 10.08
CA GLY A 96 -4.57 -1.21 9.23
C GLY A 96 -3.39 -0.60 9.98
N ASP A 97 -3.15 -0.96 11.25
CA ASP A 97 -1.92 -0.58 11.93
C ASP A 97 -0.77 -1.50 11.48
N LEU A 98 0.40 -0.92 11.23
CA LEU A 98 1.58 -1.65 10.81
C LEU A 98 2.26 -2.36 11.99
N GLY A 99 2.92 -3.48 11.68
CA GLY A 99 3.87 -4.12 12.59
C GLY A 99 5.17 -3.31 12.70
N GLU A 100 6.11 -3.83 13.50
CA GLU A 100 7.36 -3.12 13.81
C GLU A 100 8.45 -3.29 12.74
N HIS A 101 8.28 -4.23 11.81
CA HIS A 101 9.37 -4.68 10.93
C HIS A 101 9.27 -4.21 9.49
N THR A 102 8.13 -3.63 9.09
CA THR A 102 7.86 -3.25 7.69
C THR A 102 7.17 -1.90 7.63
N VAL A 103 7.18 -1.30 6.45
CA VAL A 103 6.47 -0.06 6.14
C VAL A 103 5.42 -0.30 5.06
N SER A 104 4.54 0.69 4.86
CA SER A 104 3.51 0.65 3.82
C SER A 104 3.31 2.05 3.23
N VAL A 105 2.72 2.13 2.04
CA VAL A 105 2.35 3.39 1.39
C VAL A 105 0.84 3.47 1.10
N CYS A 106 0.04 2.57 1.68
CA CYS A 106 -1.41 2.52 1.45
C CYS A 106 -2.15 3.74 2.01
N THR A 107 -1.64 4.36 3.07
CA THR A 107 -2.21 5.56 3.68
C THR A 107 -1.17 6.68 3.74
N ALA A 108 -1.62 7.93 3.82
CA ALA A 108 -0.71 9.06 3.98
C ALA A 108 0.08 9.00 5.30
N GLY A 109 -0.46 8.34 6.34
CA GLY A 109 0.26 8.10 7.59
C GLY A 109 1.38 7.08 7.41
N HIS A 110 1.08 5.96 6.74
CA HIS A 110 2.09 4.94 6.46
C HIS A 110 3.20 5.48 5.56
N ALA A 111 2.84 6.28 4.55
CA ALA A 111 3.82 6.88 3.64
C ALA A 111 4.79 7.82 4.36
N VAL A 112 4.33 8.63 5.32
CA VAL A 112 5.25 9.44 6.14
C VAL A 112 6.22 8.56 6.91
N HIS A 113 5.73 7.52 7.56
CA HIS A 113 6.58 6.55 8.26
C HIS A 113 7.58 5.86 7.32
N ALA A 114 7.13 5.46 6.12
CA ALA A 114 8.00 4.85 5.12
C ALA A 114 9.14 5.78 4.68
N ASN A 115 8.87 7.07 4.52
CA ASN A 115 9.89 8.07 4.23
C ASN A 115 10.89 8.24 5.38
N ASP A 116 10.39 8.27 6.63
CA ASP A 116 11.23 8.41 7.81
C ASP A 116 12.19 7.20 7.96
N GLU A 117 11.71 5.98 7.72
CA GLU A 117 12.55 4.77 7.73
C GLU A 117 13.52 4.72 6.54
N LEU A 118 13.06 5.11 5.34
CA LEU A 118 13.91 5.16 4.15
C LEU A 118 15.06 6.16 4.32
N ALA A 119 14.83 7.30 4.96
CA ALA A 119 15.87 8.27 5.26
C ALA A 119 16.99 7.65 6.12
N LYS A 120 16.66 6.81 7.11
CA LYS A 120 17.65 6.12 7.95
C LYS A 120 18.49 5.13 7.13
N VAL A 121 17.87 4.40 6.21
CA VAL A 121 18.56 3.50 5.26
C VAL A 121 19.58 4.28 4.44
N PHE A 122 19.19 5.45 3.91
CA PHE A 122 20.08 6.28 3.12
C PHE A 122 21.25 6.83 3.95
N GLU A 123 21.01 7.23 5.21
CA GLU A 123 22.10 7.66 6.09
C GLU A 123 23.11 6.54 6.37
N LYS A 124 22.66 5.31 6.63
CA LYS A 124 23.54 4.14 6.77
C LYS A 124 24.32 3.85 5.50
N ALA A 125 23.66 3.92 4.34
CA ALA A 125 24.29 3.74 3.04
C ALA A 125 25.39 4.80 2.77
N LYS A 126 25.14 6.07 3.13
CA LYS A 126 26.15 7.15 3.07
C LYS A 126 27.34 6.90 4.01
N ALA A 127 27.10 6.24 5.14
CA ALA A 127 28.14 5.85 6.09
C ALA A 127 28.96 4.62 5.63
N GLY A 128 28.63 4.03 4.48
CA GLY A 128 29.34 2.87 3.93
C GLY A 128 28.77 1.52 4.36
N GLU A 129 27.60 1.49 5.00
CA GLU A 129 26.90 0.26 5.35
C GLU A 129 25.98 -0.15 4.19
N ARG A 130 26.27 -1.27 3.52
CA ARG A 130 25.39 -1.81 2.46
C ARG A 130 24.03 -2.18 3.06
N GLN A 131 22.93 -1.85 2.38
CA GLN A 131 21.58 -2.07 2.88
C GLN A 131 20.78 -2.95 1.92
N LYS A 132 19.99 -3.89 2.44
CA LYS A 132 19.08 -4.75 1.68
C LYS A 132 17.66 -4.19 1.71
N LEU A 133 17.06 -3.95 0.55
CA LEU A 133 15.71 -3.42 0.40
C LEU A 133 14.81 -4.45 -0.26
N LEU A 134 13.70 -4.77 0.39
CA LEU A 134 12.68 -5.68 -0.15
C LEU A 134 11.35 -4.94 -0.35
N VAL A 135 10.89 -4.82 -1.59
CA VAL A 135 9.66 -4.07 -1.89
C VAL A 135 8.71 -4.96 -2.68
N GLY A 136 7.42 -4.93 -2.34
CA GLY A 136 6.45 -5.73 -3.08
C GLY A 136 5.14 -5.97 -2.33
N THR A 137 4.64 -7.21 -2.38
CA THR A 137 3.37 -7.59 -1.75
C THR A 137 3.57 -8.43 -0.50
N GLY A 138 2.99 -8.01 0.63
CA GLY A 138 3.06 -8.74 1.89
C GLY A 138 2.13 -9.94 2.07
N HIS A 139 1.33 -10.31 1.08
CA HIS A 139 0.46 -11.50 1.13
C HIS A 139 0.06 -11.94 -0.29
N GLY A 140 -0.10 -13.25 -0.49
CA GLY A 140 -0.43 -13.85 -1.81
C GLY A 140 -1.79 -13.45 -2.43
N MET A 141 -2.66 -12.79 -1.67
CA MET A 141 -3.97 -12.28 -2.14
C MET A 141 -4.00 -10.75 -2.36
N ARG A 142 -2.85 -10.07 -2.33
CA ARG A 142 -2.79 -8.62 -2.61
C ARG A 142 -3.02 -8.37 -4.11
N THR A 143 -3.57 -7.19 -4.42
CA THR A 143 -4.03 -6.82 -5.77
C THR A 143 -3.55 -5.45 -6.24
N CYS A 144 -2.64 -4.79 -5.51
CA CYS A 144 -2.18 -3.43 -5.81
C CYS A 144 -0.67 -3.39 -6.09
N GLN A 145 -0.20 -4.22 -7.02
CA GLN A 145 1.21 -4.35 -7.39
C GLN A 145 1.76 -3.07 -8.03
N GLY A 146 0.92 -2.33 -8.78
CA GLY A 146 1.35 -1.11 -9.47
C GLY A 146 1.91 -0.04 -8.53
N ALA A 147 1.34 0.13 -7.33
CA ALA A 147 1.85 1.09 -6.35
C ALA A 147 3.23 0.67 -5.80
N ALA A 148 3.42 -0.63 -5.55
CA ALA A 148 4.71 -1.14 -5.10
C ALA A 148 5.76 -1.07 -6.21
N PHE A 149 5.38 -1.32 -7.47
CA PHE A 149 6.23 -1.14 -8.65
C PHE A 149 6.68 0.31 -8.79
N GLU A 150 5.77 1.29 -8.69
CA GLU A 150 6.17 2.70 -8.77
C GLU A 150 7.08 3.09 -7.58
N TYR A 151 6.78 2.57 -6.39
CA TYR A 151 7.54 2.87 -5.18
C TYR A 151 8.99 2.34 -5.21
N ILE A 152 9.22 1.09 -5.64
CA ILE A 152 10.57 0.52 -5.72
C ILE A 152 11.47 1.33 -6.67
N PHE A 153 10.92 1.81 -7.79
CA PHE A 153 11.67 2.65 -8.72
C PHE A 153 11.81 4.10 -8.26
N ASN A 154 10.88 4.61 -7.47
CA ASN A 154 11.07 5.90 -6.80
C ASN A 154 12.22 5.83 -5.77
N ILE A 155 12.31 4.75 -4.98
CA ILE A 155 13.45 4.53 -4.08
C ILE A 155 14.75 4.45 -4.88
N GLU A 156 14.76 3.66 -5.96
CA GLU A 156 15.92 3.50 -6.85
C GLU A 156 16.39 4.86 -7.41
N HIS A 157 15.45 5.68 -7.87
CA HIS A 157 15.72 7.01 -8.39
C HIS A 157 16.29 7.95 -7.32
N GLU A 158 15.68 8.02 -6.13
CA GLU A 158 16.17 8.86 -5.05
C GLU A 158 17.53 8.38 -4.52
N ALA A 159 17.79 7.07 -4.50
CA ALA A 159 19.07 6.51 -4.13
C ALA A 159 20.18 6.92 -5.11
N ARG A 160 19.89 6.96 -6.42
CA ARG A 160 20.83 7.48 -7.43
C ARG A 160 21.11 8.96 -7.22
N LYS A 161 20.06 9.75 -7.01
CA LYS A 161 20.17 11.19 -6.76
C LYS A 161 20.95 11.50 -5.49
N ALA A 162 20.81 10.68 -4.45
CA ALA A 162 21.56 10.78 -3.21
C ALA A 162 22.99 10.20 -3.31
N GLY A 163 23.35 9.56 -4.43
CA GLY A 163 24.68 8.97 -4.65
C GLY A 163 24.94 7.69 -3.87
N VAL A 164 23.89 7.00 -3.40
CA VAL A 164 24.00 5.78 -2.57
C VAL A 164 23.49 4.51 -3.25
N ARG A 165 23.01 4.57 -4.50
CA ARG A 165 22.41 3.42 -5.19
C ARG A 165 23.28 2.16 -5.17
N ASP A 166 24.60 2.31 -5.34
CA ASP A 166 25.53 1.17 -5.38
C ASP A 166 25.71 0.47 -4.02
N MET A 167 25.24 1.11 -2.93
CA MET A 167 25.22 0.57 -1.57
C MET A 167 23.88 -0.11 -1.23
N LEU A 168 22.91 -0.16 -2.15
CA LEU A 168 21.61 -0.75 -1.91
C LEU A 168 21.42 -2.01 -2.76
N ASP A 169 21.12 -3.14 -2.11
CA ASP A 169 20.68 -4.35 -2.77
C ASP A 169 19.14 -4.31 -2.82
N ILE A 170 18.57 -3.97 -3.98
CA ILE A 170 17.12 -3.74 -4.12
C ILE A 170 16.48 -4.96 -4.77
N LYS A 171 15.47 -5.52 -4.11
CA LYS A 171 14.76 -6.72 -4.56
C LYS A 171 13.24 -6.53 -4.52
N TRP A 172 12.59 -7.06 -5.55
CA TRP A 172 11.14 -7.16 -5.68
C TRP A 172 10.62 -8.51 -5.20
N ILE A 173 9.50 -8.53 -4.50
CA ILE A 173 8.81 -9.77 -4.12
C ILE A 173 7.30 -9.66 -4.38
N SER A 174 6.75 -10.56 -5.20
CA SER A 174 5.37 -10.41 -5.63
C SER A 174 4.67 -11.74 -5.83
N ASN A 175 3.35 -11.73 -5.58
CA ASN A 175 2.46 -12.84 -5.88
C ASN A 175 2.11 -12.97 -7.39
N GLU A 176 2.67 -12.11 -8.23
CA GLU A 176 2.52 -12.16 -9.69
C GLU A 176 2.97 -13.50 -10.28
N ALA A 177 2.20 -14.03 -11.23
CA ALA A 177 2.56 -15.28 -11.91
C ALA A 177 3.80 -15.12 -12.82
N PHE A 178 4.01 -13.92 -13.33
CA PHE A 178 5.22 -13.50 -14.06
C PHE A 178 5.47 -12.02 -13.79
N LEU A 179 6.72 -11.58 -13.88
CA LEU A 179 7.08 -10.18 -13.64
C LEU A 179 6.32 -9.24 -14.61
N GLY A 180 5.60 -8.24 -14.08
CA GLY A 180 4.81 -7.30 -14.89
C GLY A 180 3.39 -7.80 -15.21
N ASP A 181 2.91 -8.83 -14.51
CA ASP A 181 1.50 -9.23 -14.50
C ASP A 181 0.62 -8.14 -13.86
N PHE A 182 1.13 -7.47 -12.83
CA PHE A 182 0.47 -6.41 -12.06
C PHE A 182 -0.94 -6.78 -11.54
N GLY A 183 -1.24 -8.08 -11.39
CA GLY A 183 -2.55 -8.58 -10.97
C GLY A 183 -3.66 -8.45 -12.03
N MET A 184 -3.31 -8.21 -13.30
CA MET A 184 -4.26 -7.97 -14.39
C MET A 184 -4.06 -8.90 -15.60
N GLY A 185 -3.18 -9.90 -15.51
CA GLY A 185 -2.82 -10.77 -16.63
C GLY A 185 -1.79 -10.12 -17.57
N GLY A 186 -1.10 -9.08 -17.12
CA GLY A 186 -0.23 -8.24 -17.94
C GLY A 186 -0.98 -7.31 -18.90
N LEU A 187 -0.24 -6.51 -19.64
CA LEU A 187 -0.78 -5.50 -20.56
C LEU A 187 0.13 -5.30 -21.77
N HIS A 188 -0.41 -4.71 -22.83
CA HIS A 188 0.37 -4.31 -24.01
C HIS A 188 0.40 -2.80 -24.12
N MET A 189 1.59 -2.23 -24.22
CA MET A 189 1.83 -0.78 -24.33
C MET A 189 2.42 -0.45 -25.68
N LYS A 190 2.11 0.74 -26.20
CA LYS A 190 2.76 1.25 -27.40
C LYS A 190 4.01 2.04 -27.02
N VAL A 191 5.19 1.47 -27.29
CA VAL A 191 6.50 2.09 -27.03
C VAL A 191 7.29 2.14 -28.32
N GLY A 192 7.79 3.33 -28.69
CA GLY A 192 8.61 3.48 -29.91
C GLY A 192 7.92 3.06 -31.22
N GLY A 193 6.57 3.06 -31.24
CA GLY A 193 5.78 2.62 -32.40
C GLY A 193 5.36 1.15 -32.40
N TYR A 194 5.87 0.33 -31.48
CA TYR A 194 5.59 -1.11 -31.38
C TYR A 194 4.73 -1.44 -30.15
N ALA A 195 4.00 -2.55 -30.22
CA ALA A 195 3.33 -3.13 -29.06
C ALA A 195 4.33 -3.94 -28.25
N VAL A 196 4.52 -3.57 -26.98
CA VAL A 196 5.44 -4.22 -26.03
C VAL A 196 4.61 -4.78 -24.88
N SER A 197 4.85 -6.04 -24.51
CA SER A 197 4.21 -6.63 -23.33
C SER A 197 4.78 -6.05 -22.05
N SER A 198 3.97 -5.95 -21.00
CA SER A 198 4.41 -5.52 -19.67
C SER A 198 5.48 -6.44 -19.10
N LYS A 199 5.47 -7.72 -19.45
CA LYS A 199 6.52 -8.66 -19.10
C LYS A 199 7.88 -8.22 -19.63
N LEU A 200 7.98 -8.01 -20.94
CA LEU A 200 9.24 -7.58 -21.56
C LEU A 200 9.68 -6.22 -21.02
N PHE A 201 8.73 -5.30 -20.85
CA PHE A 201 9.00 -3.99 -20.25
C PHE A 201 9.56 -4.12 -18.82
N ALA A 202 8.92 -4.90 -17.95
CA ALA A 202 9.34 -5.06 -16.57
C ALA A 202 10.68 -5.77 -16.47
N GLU A 203 10.87 -6.91 -17.16
CA GLU A 203 12.17 -7.63 -17.18
C GLU A 203 13.32 -6.73 -17.64
N SER A 204 13.09 -5.92 -18.69
CA SER A 204 14.10 -4.98 -19.19
C SER A 204 14.42 -3.88 -18.17
N LEU A 205 13.39 -3.27 -17.57
CA LEU A 205 13.56 -2.19 -16.61
C LEU A 205 14.25 -2.67 -15.33
N TYR A 206 13.87 -3.83 -14.81
CA TYR A 206 14.45 -4.40 -13.60
C TYR A 206 15.92 -4.75 -13.82
N ALA A 207 16.25 -5.37 -14.95
CA ALA A 207 17.64 -5.67 -15.31
C ALA A 207 18.46 -4.38 -15.54
N GLU A 208 17.93 -3.38 -16.24
CA GLU A 208 18.60 -2.08 -16.45
C GLU A 208 18.91 -1.37 -15.13
N ARG A 209 17.99 -1.49 -14.17
CA ARG A 209 18.07 -0.82 -12.87
C ARG A 209 18.68 -1.65 -11.77
N ASP A 210 19.20 -2.84 -12.09
CA ASP A 210 19.85 -3.76 -11.15
C ASP A 210 18.93 -4.10 -9.95
N VAL A 211 17.68 -4.43 -10.26
CA VAL A 211 16.66 -4.83 -9.29
C VAL A 211 16.37 -6.31 -9.49
N ASP A 212 16.72 -7.13 -8.49
CA ASP A 212 16.38 -8.56 -8.48
C ASP A 212 14.90 -8.79 -8.18
N TRP A 213 14.37 -9.98 -8.47
CA TRP A 213 12.97 -10.29 -8.19
C TRP A 213 12.71 -11.73 -7.75
N ILE A 214 11.65 -11.88 -6.94
CA ILE A 214 11.00 -13.13 -6.56
C ILE A 214 9.53 -13.02 -6.98
N ILE A 215 9.08 -13.94 -7.83
CA ILE A 215 7.71 -13.99 -8.37
C ILE A 215 6.99 -15.25 -7.93
N GLY A 216 5.66 -15.23 -7.97
CA GLY A 216 4.83 -16.32 -7.47
C GLY A 216 4.95 -16.52 -5.95
N ALA A 217 5.36 -15.47 -5.21
CA ALA A 217 5.64 -15.55 -3.79
C ALA A 217 4.45 -15.06 -2.95
N HIS A 218 4.06 -15.89 -1.99
CA HIS A 218 3.16 -15.54 -0.90
C HIS A 218 3.98 -15.34 0.37
N VAL A 219 4.18 -14.09 0.79
CA VAL A 219 4.77 -13.80 2.11
C VAL A 219 3.79 -14.25 3.18
N ASN A 220 4.21 -15.22 4.01
CA ASN A 220 3.38 -15.85 5.05
C ASN A 220 3.81 -15.48 6.48
N LYS A 221 5.01 -14.90 6.68
CA LYS A 221 5.47 -14.41 7.98
C LYS A 221 6.51 -13.31 7.82
N VAL A 222 6.46 -12.32 8.69
CA VAL A 222 7.47 -11.26 8.82
C VAL A 222 8.09 -11.35 10.22
N GLU A 223 9.41 -11.29 10.27
CA GLU A 223 10.24 -11.26 11.48
C GLU A 223 11.19 -10.04 11.43
N PRO A 224 11.90 -9.71 12.52
CA PRO A 224 12.94 -8.68 12.48
C PRO A 224 13.97 -8.98 11.39
N GLY A 225 14.01 -8.13 10.36
CA GLY A 225 14.98 -8.20 9.26
C GLY A 225 14.82 -9.37 8.29
N LYS A 226 13.68 -10.08 8.31
CA LYS A 226 13.47 -11.26 7.44
C LYS A 226 12.00 -11.52 7.13
N VAL A 227 11.71 -11.95 5.90
CA VAL A 227 10.41 -12.53 5.51
C VAL A 227 10.53 -14.01 5.22
N HIS A 228 9.43 -14.73 5.45
CA HIS A 228 9.20 -16.09 4.97
C HIS A 228 8.16 -16.05 3.87
N TYR A 229 8.40 -16.79 2.80
CA TYR A 229 7.45 -16.89 1.69
C TYR A 229 7.31 -18.31 1.18
N GLU A 230 6.17 -18.58 0.58
CA GLU A 230 5.85 -19.80 -0.14
C GLU A 230 5.74 -19.49 -1.64
N LEU A 231 6.39 -20.27 -2.48
CA LEU A 231 6.28 -20.17 -3.94
C LEU A 231 5.09 -20.99 -4.46
N LEU A 232 4.69 -20.74 -5.71
CA LEU A 232 3.59 -21.46 -6.36
C LEU A 232 3.77 -22.99 -6.42
N ASP A 233 5.01 -23.49 -6.34
CA ASP A 233 5.31 -24.93 -6.30
C ASP A 233 5.32 -25.52 -4.87
N GLY A 234 5.01 -24.69 -3.86
CA GLY A 234 5.01 -25.05 -2.44
C GLY A 234 6.39 -24.95 -1.77
N THR A 235 7.43 -24.54 -2.50
CA THR A 235 8.76 -24.34 -1.92
C THR A 235 8.74 -23.15 -0.96
N MET A 236 9.29 -23.37 0.24
CA MET A 236 9.45 -22.31 1.24
C MET A 236 10.81 -21.63 1.06
N GLY A 237 10.81 -20.31 1.15
CA GLY A 237 12.01 -19.48 1.08
C GLY A 237 12.04 -18.43 2.18
N GLU A 238 13.23 -17.86 2.38
CA GLU A 238 13.47 -16.74 3.28
C GLU A 238 14.20 -15.63 2.52
N GLU A 239 13.91 -14.37 2.84
CA GLU A 239 14.63 -13.22 2.30
C GLU A 239 14.92 -12.23 3.43
N GLU A 240 16.18 -11.82 3.57
CA GLU A 240 16.62 -10.84 4.56
C GLU A 240 16.48 -9.42 4.04
N PHE A 241 16.19 -8.47 4.92
CA PHE A 241 16.07 -7.05 4.58
C PHE A 241 16.50 -6.16 5.74
N ASP A 242 17.01 -4.96 5.41
CA ASP A 242 17.17 -3.84 6.34
C ASP A 242 15.98 -2.89 6.28
N PHE A 243 15.26 -2.89 5.15
CA PHE A 243 14.03 -2.14 4.92
C PHE A 243 13.08 -2.95 4.04
N ALA A 244 11.82 -3.05 4.45
CA ALA A 244 10.80 -3.72 3.67
C ALA A 244 9.50 -2.91 3.56
N MET A 245 8.99 -2.74 2.34
CA MET A 245 7.66 -2.18 2.06
C MET A 245 6.77 -3.26 1.45
N LEU A 246 5.72 -3.66 2.20
CA LEU A 246 4.89 -4.85 1.93
C LEU A 246 3.38 -4.59 2.12
#